data_AF-A0A538RIU8-F1
#
_entry.id   AF-A0A538RIU8-F1
#
_cell.length_a   1.000
_cell.length_b   1.000
_cell.length_c   1.000
_cell.angle_alpha   90.00
_cell.angle_beta   90.00
_cell.angle_gamma   90.00
#
_symmetry.space_group_name_H-M   'P 1'
#
loop_
_entity.id
_entity.type
_entity.pdbx_description
1 polymer ?
#
loop_
_entity_poly.entity_id
_entity_poly.type
_entity_poly.pdbx_seq_one_letter_code
_entity_poly.pdbx_strand_id
1 'polypeptide(L)'
;MVALDYPARPPGRPWNSLEALALVAGLRTAAFDTIAATSLLVDYLERRDDVARDRVVLIGGSLRAAAVTVAGAIDPRPAAVVTLYGGGALGSLVTHTLEHPAQDVAYTHWQATIVGHGLAWLLTPLEPASYAPRIAPRPFIMINAADDTLVPRANVLALYEAASEPKELIWAAGEHVQPSESRVLPRP
;
A
#
# COMPACT_ATOMS: atom_id res chain seq x y z
N MET A 1 -12.02 7.78 -13.48
CA MET A 1 -11.03 7.00 -12.69
C MET A 1 -9.74 6.95 -13.49
N VAL A 2 -8.61 7.32 -12.90
CA VAL A 2 -7.29 7.16 -13.52
C VAL A 2 -6.47 6.25 -12.62
N ALA A 3 -5.74 5.28 -13.19
CA ALA A 3 -4.97 4.29 -12.44
C ALA A 3 -3.48 4.42 -12.80
N LEU A 4 -2.61 4.20 -11.81
CA LEU A 4 -1.17 4.16 -12.01
C LEU A 4 -0.75 2.72 -12.35
N ASP A 5 -0.15 2.52 -13.52
CA ASP A 5 0.46 1.24 -13.87
C ASP A 5 1.80 1.06 -13.15
N TYR A 6 2.04 -0.16 -12.65
CA TYR A 6 3.26 -0.51 -11.92
C TYR A 6 4.38 -0.86 -12.92
N PRO A 7 5.57 -0.24 -12.86
CA PRO A 7 6.60 -0.42 -13.90
C PRO A 7 7.46 -1.69 -13.76
N ALA A 8 7.07 -2.69 -12.95
CA ALA A 8 7.93 -3.86 -12.69
C ALA A 8 7.29 -5.20 -13.15
N ARG A 9 8.01 -5.93 -14.01
CA ARG A 9 7.75 -7.35 -14.32
C ARG A 9 8.77 -8.20 -13.55
N PRO A 10 8.36 -9.24 -12.79
CA PRO A 10 9.30 -10.09 -12.09
C PRO A 10 10.08 -10.99 -13.07
N PRO A 11 11.41 -11.11 -12.95
CA PRO A 11 12.20 -12.03 -13.78
C PRO A 11 12.08 -13.48 -13.28
N GLY A 12 11.98 -14.42 -14.23
CA GLY A 12 11.74 -15.86 -13.96
C GLY A 12 13.00 -16.71 -13.74
N ARG A 13 14.03 -16.25 -13.02
CA ARG A 13 15.28 -17.01 -12.78
C ARG A 13 15.80 -16.88 -11.33
N PRO A 14 16.49 -17.90 -10.78
CA PRO A 14 17.05 -17.86 -9.42
C PRO A 14 18.23 -16.85 -9.31
N TRP A 15 18.33 -16.22 -8.14
CA TRP A 15 18.93 -14.89 -7.94
C TRP A 15 20.41 -14.91 -7.55
N ASN A 16 21.22 -14.03 -8.17
CA ASN A 16 22.58 -13.70 -7.71
C ASN A 16 22.58 -12.49 -6.76
N SER A 17 23.61 -12.37 -5.90
CA SER A 17 23.71 -11.34 -4.85
C SER A 17 23.71 -9.88 -5.34
N LEU A 18 24.22 -9.62 -6.55
CA LEU A 18 24.18 -8.28 -7.18
C LEU A 18 22.80 -7.93 -7.74
N GLU A 19 22.04 -8.91 -8.23
CA GLU A 19 20.68 -8.71 -8.73
C GLU A 19 19.71 -8.45 -7.58
N ALA A 20 19.94 -9.07 -6.42
CA ALA A 20 19.20 -8.77 -5.20
C ALA A 20 19.41 -7.31 -4.74
N LEU A 21 20.65 -6.80 -4.76
CA LEU A 21 20.93 -5.39 -4.44
C LEU A 21 20.28 -4.42 -5.44
N ALA A 22 20.34 -4.73 -6.74
CA ALA A 22 19.70 -3.92 -7.78
C ALA A 22 18.17 -3.93 -7.64
N LEU A 23 17.57 -5.06 -7.26
CA LEU A 23 16.13 -5.16 -6.98
C LEU A 23 15.72 -4.32 -5.77
N VAL A 24 16.49 -4.40 -4.69
CA VAL A 24 16.24 -3.64 -3.45
C VAL A 24 16.31 -2.14 -3.74
N ALA A 25 17.36 -1.69 -4.44
CA ALA A 25 17.47 -0.30 -4.87
C ALA A 25 16.31 0.09 -5.81
N GLY A 26 15.95 -0.77 -6.76
CA GLY A 26 14.84 -0.56 -7.68
C GLY A 26 13.49 -0.47 -6.98
N LEU A 27 13.24 -1.29 -5.96
CA LEU A 27 12.01 -1.26 -5.17
C LEU A 27 11.88 0.04 -4.38
N ARG A 28 12.96 0.49 -3.75
CA ARG A 28 12.96 1.78 -3.05
C ARG A 28 12.63 2.90 -4.04
N THR A 29 13.36 2.99 -5.15
CA THR A 29 13.11 4.01 -6.18
C THR A 29 11.68 3.95 -6.69
N ALA A 30 11.17 2.78 -7.04
CA ALA A 30 9.79 2.60 -7.51
C ALA A 30 8.75 3.05 -6.47
N ALA A 31 8.99 2.83 -5.18
CA ALA A 31 8.09 3.29 -4.12
C ALA A 31 8.04 4.83 -4.04
N PHE A 32 9.21 5.49 -4.09
CA PHE A 32 9.28 6.96 -4.12
C PHE A 32 8.68 7.53 -5.42
N ASP A 33 8.97 6.91 -6.56
CA ASP A 33 8.43 7.31 -7.86
C ASP A 33 6.91 7.18 -7.90
N THR A 34 6.34 6.15 -7.26
CA THR A 34 4.88 5.99 -7.15
C THR A 34 4.24 7.16 -6.41
N ILE A 35 4.87 7.63 -5.34
CA ILE A 35 4.39 8.78 -4.57
C ILE A 35 4.48 10.05 -5.42
N ALA A 36 5.62 10.30 -6.07
CA ALA A 36 5.81 11.46 -6.93
C ALA A 36 4.83 11.44 -8.13
N ALA A 37 4.64 10.29 -8.75
CA ALA A 37 3.71 10.09 -9.86
C ALA A 37 2.26 10.32 -9.43
N THR A 38 1.90 10.02 -8.18
CA THR A 38 0.58 10.34 -7.63
C THR A 38 0.34 11.85 -7.60
N SER A 39 1.30 12.64 -7.12
CA SER A 39 1.19 14.11 -7.15
C SER A 39 1.15 14.69 -8.57
N LEU A 40 1.93 14.13 -9.50
CA LEU A 40 1.88 14.53 -10.91
C LEU A 40 0.53 14.21 -11.57
N LEU A 41 -0.09 13.09 -11.18
CA LEU A 41 -1.43 12.76 -11.65
C LEU A 41 -2.46 13.75 -11.11
N VAL A 42 -2.33 14.18 -9.85
CA VAL A 42 -3.15 15.26 -9.29
C VAL A 42 -2.92 16.57 -10.07
N ASP A 43 -1.68 16.93 -10.40
CA ASP A 43 -1.39 18.11 -11.25
C ASP A 43 -2.10 18.03 -12.60
N TYR A 44 -2.16 16.85 -13.21
CA TYR A 44 -2.86 16.64 -14.47
C TYR A 44 -4.37 16.82 -14.30
N LEU A 45 -4.95 16.22 -13.27
CA LEU A 45 -6.39 16.35 -12.97
C LEU A 45 -6.79 17.79 -12.66
N GLU A 46 -5.94 18.56 -11.98
CA GLU A 46 -6.16 19.98 -11.70
C GLU A 46 -6.26 20.83 -12.97
N ARG A 47 -5.60 20.45 -14.06
CA ARG A 47 -5.64 21.21 -15.33
C ARG A 47 -6.82 20.88 -16.22
N ARG A 48 -7.67 19.94 -15.81
CA ARG A 48 -8.82 19.50 -16.59
C ARG A 48 -10.07 20.30 -16.22
N ASP A 49 -10.69 20.94 -17.21
CA ASP A 49 -11.92 21.70 -17.01
C ASP A 49 -13.15 20.81 -16.78
N ASP A 50 -13.03 19.50 -17.07
CA ASP A 50 -14.07 18.50 -16.85
C ASP A 50 -13.91 17.73 -15.52
N VAL A 51 -12.99 18.15 -14.65
CA VAL A 51 -12.76 17.55 -13.33
C VAL A 51 -13.10 18.53 -12.22
N ALA A 52 -13.98 18.10 -11.31
CA ALA A 52 -14.23 18.81 -10.06
C ALA A 52 -13.02 18.63 -9.12
N ARG A 53 -12.16 19.65 -9.07
CA ARG A 53 -10.90 19.67 -8.30
C ARG A 53 -11.11 19.40 -6.80
N ASP A 54 -12.20 19.94 -6.25
CA ASP A 54 -12.63 19.77 -4.85
C ASP A 54 -13.15 18.36 -4.53
N ARG A 55 -13.20 17.45 -5.50
CA ARG A 55 -13.73 16.08 -5.35
C ARG A 55 -12.75 14.99 -5.76
N VAL A 56 -11.46 15.31 -5.94
CA VAL A 56 -10.43 14.31 -6.24
C VAL A 56 -10.13 13.47 -5.00
N VAL A 57 -10.19 12.15 -5.11
CA VAL A 57 -9.91 11.21 -4.01
C VAL A 57 -8.77 10.28 -4.39
N LEU A 58 -7.83 10.06 -3.48
CA LEU A 58 -6.78 9.05 -3.66
C LEU A 58 -7.27 7.70 -3.13
N ILE A 59 -7.10 6.64 -3.94
CA ILE A 59 -7.49 5.28 -3.56
C ILE A 59 -6.34 4.32 -3.87
N GLY A 60 -5.95 3.50 -2.90
CA GLY A 60 -4.82 2.57 -3.04
C GLY A 60 -5.03 1.28 -2.25
N GLY A 61 -4.72 0.14 -2.86
CA GLY A 61 -4.84 -1.19 -2.25
C GLY A 61 -3.51 -1.85 -1.92
N SER A 62 -3.40 -2.53 -0.78
CA SER A 62 -2.21 -3.27 -0.33
C SER A 62 -0.95 -2.40 -0.35
N LEU A 63 0.07 -2.69 -1.16
CA LEU A 63 1.25 -1.83 -1.29
C LEU A 63 0.90 -0.39 -1.73
N ARG A 64 -0.12 -0.22 -2.58
CA ARG A 64 -0.60 1.11 -2.96
C ARG A 64 -1.34 1.81 -1.82
N ALA A 65 -1.85 1.10 -0.81
CA ALA A 65 -2.44 1.72 0.37
C ALA A 65 -1.39 2.55 1.15
N ALA A 66 -0.17 2.00 1.31
CA ALA A 66 0.94 2.74 1.89
C ALA A 66 1.30 3.96 1.03
N ALA A 67 1.42 3.77 -0.30
CA ALA A 67 1.76 4.85 -1.22
C ALA A 67 0.75 6.00 -1.20
N VAL A 68 -0.56 5.72 -1.28
CA VAL A 68 -1.59 6.79 -1.26
C VAL A 68 -1.72 7.45 0.12
N THR A 69 -1.39 6.73 1.20
CA THR A 69 -1.35 7.33 2.55
C THR A 69 -0.24 8.36 2.64
N VAL A 70 0.97 8.01 2.19
CA VAL A 70 2.11 8.94 2.17
C VAL A 70 1.86 10.09 1.17
N ALA A 71 1.41 9.80 -0.04
CA ALA A 71 1.13 10.81 -1.06
C ALA A 71 0.02 11.77 -0.59
N GLY A 72 -1.07 11.26 -0.03
CA GLY A 72 -2.16 12.09 0.49
C GLY A 72 -1.78 12.92 1.70
N ALA A 73 -0.79 12.49 2.50
CA ALA A 73 -0.24 13.30 3.58
C ALA A 73 0.70 14.42 3.09
N ILE A 74 1.40 14.21 1.97
CA ILE A 74 2.33 15.19 1.38
C ILE A 74 1.57 16.20 0.52
N ASP A 75 0.59 15.74 -0.26
CA ASP A 75 -0.21 16.55 -1.17
C ASP A 75 -1.57 16.88 -0.54
N PRO A 76 -1.83 18.16 -0.18
CA PRO A 76 -3.06 18.53 0.50
C PRO A 76 -4.28 18.64 -0.42
N ARG A 77 -4.10 18.58 -1.76
CA ARG A 77 -5.16 18.85 -2.74
C ARG A 77 -6.26 17.80 -2.82
N PRO A 78 -5.98 16.49 -2.76
CA PRO A 78 -7.04 15.49 -2.75
C PRO A 78 -7.96 15.70 -1.55
N ALA A 79 -9.27 15.61 -1.79
CA ALA A 79 -10.33 15.82 -0.82
C ALA A 79 -10.39 14.73 0.25
N ALA A 80 -9.97 13.50 -0.08
CA ALA A 80 -9.92 12.37 0.85
C ALA A 80 -8.87 11.34 0.41
N VAL A 81 -8.49 10.48 1.35
CA VAL A 81 -7.60 9.33 1.12
C VAL A 81 -8.32 8.06 1.56
N VAL A 82 -8.40 7.08 0.65
CA VAL A 82 -9.01 5.78 0.89
C VAL A 82 -7.98 4.68 0.69
N THR A 83 -7.89 3.78 1.66
CA THR A 83 -7.03 2.60 1.60
C THR A 83 -7.86 1.34 1.55
N LEU A 84 -7.44 0.39 0.72
CA LEU A 84 -8.01 -0.95 0.64
C LEU A 84 -6.97 -1.94 1.16
N TYR A 85 -7.31 -2.75 2.15
CA TYR A 85 -6.38 -3.72 2.76
C TYR A 85 -5.07 -3.06 3.22
N GLY A 86 -5.19 -1.88 3.87
CA GLY A 86 -4.06 -1.10 4.36
C GLY A 86 -3.60 -1.52 5.76
N GLY A 87 -2.33 -1.28 6.07
CA GLY A 87 -1.76 -1.53 7.40
C GLY A 87 -0.48 -0.72 7.62
N GLY A 88 -0.16 -0.48 8.89
CA GLY A 88 1.04 0.21 9.35
C GLY A 88 2.04 -0.78 9.94
N ALA A 89 3.13 -0.26 10.52
CA ALA A 89 4.21 -1.07 11.06
C ALA A 89 4.76 -2.04 10.01
N LEU A 90 5.29 -1.49 8.91
CA LEU A 90 5.70 -2.23 7.73
C LEU A 90 6.65 -3.38 8.04
N GLY A 91 7.50 -3.26 9.07
CA GLY A 91 8.38 -4.33 9.54
C GLY A 91 7.63 -5.62 9.88
N SER A 92 6.65 -5.55 10.79
CA SER A 92 5.88 -6.72 11.18
C SER A 92 4.95 -7.19 10.07
N LEU A 93 4.38 -6.26 9.28
CA LEU A 93 3.52 -6.60 8.15
C LEU A 93 4.26 -7.42 7.08
N VAL A 94 5.45 -6.96 6.67
CA VAL A 94 6.25 -7.63 5.66
C VAL A 94 6.75 -8.98 6.19
N THR A 95 7.25 -9.04 7.43
CA THR A 95 7.66 -10.30 8.04
C THR A 95 6.52 -11.32 8.03
N HIS A 96 5.31 -10.92 8.47
CA HIS A 96 4.13 -11.79 8.46
C HIS A 96 3.75 -12.24 7.05
N THR A 97 3.78 -11.32 6.08
CA THR A 97 3.47 -11.62 4.68
C THR A 97 4.45 -12.66 4.10
N LEU A 98 5.75 -12.55 4.43
CA LEU A 98 6.78 -13.49 3.97
C LEU A 98 6.65 -14.88 4.61
N GLU A 99 6.08 -14.96 5.81
CA GLU A 99 5.82 -16.23 6.51
C GLU A 99 4.48 -16.85 6.10
N HIS A 100 3.62 -16.09 5.40
CA HIS A 100 2.26 -16.51 5.12
C HIS A 100 2.25 -17.71 4.15
N PRO A 101 1.45 -18.77 4.42
CA PRO A 101 1.36 -19.96 3.56
C PRO A 101 0.94 -19.70 2.11
N ALA A 102 0.40 -18.52 1.82
CA ALA A 102 0.05 -18.08 0.47
C ALA A 102 1.28 -17.66 -0.37
N GLN A 103 2.47 -17.55 0.23
CA GLN A 103 3.72 -17.34 -0.51
C GLN A 103 4.32 -18.69 -0.89
N ASP A 104 4.63 -18.88 -2.17
CA ASP A 104 5.25 -20.13 -2.69
C ASP A 104 6.69 -20.36 -2.19
N VAL A 105 7.23 -19.44 -1.38
CA VAL A 105 8.60 -19.48 -0.84
C VAL A 105 8.55 -19.56 0.68
N ALA A 106 8.96 -20.70 1.24
CA ALA A 106 9.03 -20.90 2.68
C ALA A 106 10.29 -20.24 3.25
N TYR A 107 10.15 -19.08 3.88
CA TYR A 107 11.19 -18.50 4.74
C TYR A 107 11.13 -19.12 6.13
N THR A 108 12.29 -19.45 6.71
CA THR A 108 12.33 -19.69 8.17
C THR A 108 12.09 -18.38 8.91
N HIS A 109 11.50 -18.42 10.11
CA HIS A 109 11.12 -17.23 10.88
C HIS A 109 12.26 -16.19 11.01
N TRP A 110 13.48 -16.62 11.29
CA TRP A 110 14.63 -15.71 11.40
C TRP A 110 15.01 -15.06 10.05
N GLN A 111 14.86 -15.77 8.93
CA GLN A 111 15.09 -15.22 7.59
C GLN A 111 14.01 -14.20 7.23
N ALA A 112 12.74 -14.54 7.47
CA ALA A 112 11.61 -13.63 7.23
C ALA A 112 11.74 -12.37 8.08
N THR A 113 12.16 -12.51 9.33
CA THR A 113 12.43 -11.38 10.23
C THR A 113 13.55 -10.49 9.69
N ILE A 114 14.70 -11.05 9.27
CA ILE A 114 15.80 -10.26 8.71
C ILE A 114 15.38 -9.54 7.42
N VAL A 115 14.74 -10.24 6.49
CA VAL A 115 14.29 -9.67 5.22
C VAL A 115 13.21 -8.62 5.45
N GLY A 116 12.21 -8.92 6.28
CA GLY A 116 11.09 -8.04 6.59
C GLY A 116 11.53 -6.76 7.27
N HIS A 117 12.39 -6.85 8.30
CA HIS A 117 12.95 -5.66 8.94
C HIS A 117 13.96 -4.92 8.06
N GLY A 118 14.72 -5.62 7.21
CA GLY A 118 15.62 -4.98 6.24
C GLY A 118 14.86 -4.18 5.17
N LEU A 119 13.78 -4.77 4.64
CA LEU A 119 12.89 -4.11 3.69
C LEU A 119 12.14 -2.96 4.33
N ALA A 120 11.64 -3.15 5.54
CA ALA A 120 11.01 -2.09 6.31
C ALA A 120 12.00 -0.98 6.63
N TRP A 121 13.25 -1.26 6.99
CA TRP A 121 14.28 -0.24 7.18
C TRP A 121 14.52 0.59 5.92
N LEU A 122 14.59 -0.09 4.77
CA LEU A 122 14.70 0.56 3.46
C LEU A 122 13.47 1.42 3.13
N LEU A 123 12.28 0.99 3.54
CA LEU A 123 11.03 1.69 3.29
C LEU A 123 10.58 2.53 4.50
N THR A 124 11.39 2.65 5.56
CA THR A 124 11.05 3.40 6.78
C THR A 124 10.64 4.84 6.49
N PRO A 125 11.30 5.57 5.55
CA PRO A 125 10.85 6.91 5.20
C PRO A 125 9.43 6.95 4.61
N LEU A 126 8.85 5.81 4.25
CA LEU A 126 7.52 5.63 3.67
C LEU A 126 6.57 4.87 4.62
N GLU A 127 6.89 4.75 5.92
CA GLU A 127 6.01 4.14 6.92
C GLU A 127 4.68 4.90 7.01
N PRO A 128 3.56 4.33 6.53
CA PRO A 128 2.30 5.07 6.39
C PRO A 128 1.76 5.60 7.72
N ALA A 129 1.98 4.89 8.83
CA ALA A 129 1.54 5.34 10.15
C ALA A 129 2.21 6.67 10.56
N SER A 130 3.43 6.95 10.09
CA SER A 130 4.12 8.22 10.37
C SER A 130 3.56 9.41 9.58
N TYR A 131 2.76 9.16 8.53
CA TYR A 131 2.19 10.17 7.64
C TYR A 131 0.70 10.36 7.84
N ALA A 132 -0.03 9.31 8.21
CA ALA A 132 -1.48 9.33 8.42
C ALA A 132 -2.01 10.51 9.27
N PRO A 133 -1.34 10.97 10.36
CA PRO A 133 -1.81 12.15 11.10
C PRO A 133 -1.92 13.42 10.26
N ARG A 134 -1.09 13.58 9.22
CA ARG A 134 -1.03 14.79 8.38
C ARG A 134 -2.11 14.83 7.29
N ILE A 135 -2.93 13.78 7.17
CA ILE A 135 -4.06 13.78 6.25
C ILE A 135 -5.16 14.73 6.75
N ALA A 136 -5.35 14.79 8.07
CA ALA A 136 -6.27 15.70 8.72
C ALA A 136 -6.02 17.16 8.28
N PRO A 137 -7.08 17.97 8.12
CA PRO A 137 -8.47 17.70 8.50
C PRO A 137 -9.31 16.95 7.45
N ARG A 138 -8.68 16.36 6.42
CA ARG A 138 -9.40 15.62 5.37
C ARG A 138 -9.74 14.19 5.82
N PRO A 139 -10.84 13.60 5.32
CA PRO A 139 -11.20 12.21 5.62
C PRO A 139 -10.12 11.20 5.24
N PHE A 140 -9.79 10.33 6.19
CA PHE A 140 -9.00 9.11 5.96
C PHE A 140 -9.87 7.87 6.17
N ILE A 141 -10.09 7.09 5.11
CA ILE A 141 -10.98 5.92 5.14
C ILE A 141 -10.16 4.66 4.89
N MET A 142 -10.30 3.69 5.77
CA MET A 142 -9.70 2.36 5.64
C MET A 142 -10.79 1.33 5.40
N ILE A 143 -10.64 0.53 4.34
CA ILE A 143 -11.52 -0.60 4.02
C ILE A 143 -10.68 -1.86 4.04
N ASN A 144 -10.89 -2.71 5.03
CA ASN A 144 -10.12 -3.93 5.24
C ASN A 144 -11.04 -5.15 5.29
N ALA A 145 -10.53 -6.31 4.90
CA ALA A 145 -11.24 -7.59 5.03
C ALA A 145 -11.22 -8.07 6.48
N ALA A 146 -12.36 -8.55 6.98
CA ALA A 146 -12.47 -9.06 8.35
C ALA A 146 -11.63 -10.33 8.58
N ASP A 147 -11.52 -11.16 7.54
CA ASP A 147 -10.81 -12.45 7.56
C ASP A 147 -9.47 -12.37 6.81
N ASP A 148 -8.89 -11.17 6.69
CA ASP A 148 -7.60 -10.95 6.03
C ASP A 148 -6.46 -11.57 6.84
N THR A 149 -5.90 -12.66 6.32
CA THR A 149 -4.75 -13.35 6.90
C THR A 149 -3.41 -12.81 6.40
N LEU A 150 -3.40 -12.02 5.32
CA LEU A 150 -2.20 -11.39 4.75
C LEU A 150 -1.87 -10.07 5.45
N VAL A 151 -2.87 -9.28 5.80
CA VAL A 151 -2.72 -8.03 6.54
C VAL A 151 -3.27 -8.21 7.94
N PRO A 152 -2.43 -8.53 8.95
CA PRO A 152 -2.89 -8.81 10.29
C PRO A 152 -3.68 -7.63 10.86
N ARG A 153 -4.73 -7.95 11.62
CA ARG A 153 -5.58 -6.94 12.29
C ARG A 153 -4.77 -5.95 13.12
N ALA A 154 -3.68 -6.38 13.76
CA ALA A 154 -2.79 -5.49 14.51
C ALA A 154 -2.15 -4.41 13.63
N ASN A 155 -1.73 -4.74 12.41
CA ASN A 155 -1.17 -3.79 11.45
C ASN A 155 -2.25 -2.84 10.90
N VAL A 156 -3.48 -3.33 10.68
CA VAL A 156 -4.62 -2.48 10.31
C VAL A 156 -4.87 -1.43 11.39
N LEU A 157 -5.01 -1.87 12.64
CA LEU A 157 -5.25 -1.00 13.77
C LEU A 157 -4.09 -0.02 14.01
N ALA A 158 -2.84 -0.45 13.84
CA ALA A 158 -1.68 0.43 13.99
C ALA A 158 -1.74 1.65 13.05
N LEU A 159 -2.18 1.46 11.79
CA LEU A 159 -2.37 2.57 10.86
C LEU A 159 -3.58 3.44 11.22
N TYR A 160 -4.70 2.80 11.54
CA TYR A 160 -5.93 3.51 11.89
C TYR A 160 -5.76 4.38 13.15
N GLU A 161 -5.12 3.84 14.18
CA GLU A 161 -4.87 4.54 15.44
C GLU A 161 -3.91 5.72 15.26
N ALA A 162 -2.91 5.58 14.38
CA ALA A 162 -1.99 6.67 14.06
C ALA A 162 -2.67 7.84 13.32
N ALA A 163 -3.73 7.61 12.54
CA ALA A 163 -4.44 8.68 11.84
C ALA A 163 -5.16 9.63 12.80
N SER A 164 -5.29 10.90 12.41
CA SER A 164 -6.11 11.89 13.10
C SER A 164 -7.53 11.96 12.52
N GLU A 165 -8.48 12.51 13.27
CA GLU A 165 -9.85 12.72 12.79
C GLU A 165 -9.92 13.76 11.66
N PRO A 166 -10.88 13.65 10.71
CA PRO A 166 -11.90 12.60 10.60
C PRO A 166 -11.35 11.31 9.97
N LYS A 167 -11.57 10.17 10.65
CA LYS A 167 -11.16 8.86 10.14
C LYS A 167 -12.25 7.81 10.28
N GLU A 168 -12.23 6.83 9.37
CA GLU A 168 -13.19 5.72 9.36
C GLU A 168 -12.49 4.39 9.05
N LEU A 169 -12.89 3.33 9.75
CA LEU A 169 -12.44 1.96 9.49
C LEU A 169 -13.65 1.06 9.21
N ILE A 170 -13.72 0.55 7.99
CA ILE A 170 -14.77 -0.31 7.49
C ILE A 170 -14.22 -1.74 7.36
N TRP A 171 -14.89 -2.69 7.99
CA TRP A 171 -14.62 -4.11 7.84
C TRP A 171 -15.56 -4.72 6.81
N ALA A 172 -15.01 -5.11 5.66
CA ALA A 172 -15.73 -5.83 4.62
C ALA A 172 -15.70 -7.35 4.90
N ALA A 173 -16.78 -8.06 4.55
CA ALA A 173 -16.83 -9.51 4.63
C ALA A 173 -15.93 -10.15 3.57
N GLY A 174 -15.19 -11.21 3.93
CA GLY A 174 -14.31 -11.96 3.04
C GLY A 174 -12.82 -11.82 3.35
N GLU A 175 -12.00 -12.48 2.52
CA GLU A 175 -10.54 -12.50 2.60
C GLU A 175 -9.89 -11.38 1.75
N HIS A 176 -8.55 -11.32 1.75
CA HIS A 176 -7.77 -10.38 0.95
C HIS A 176 -8.02 -10.59 -0.56
N VAL A 177 -8.58 -9.59 -1.25
CA VAL A 177 -8.81 -9.69 -2.69
C VAL A 177 -7.50 -9.45 -3.44
N GLN A 178 -6.89 -10.52 -3.95
CA GLN A 178 -5.77 -10.44 -4.89
C GLN A 178 -6.29 -10.22 -6.32
N PRO A 179 -5.66 -9.36 -7.14
CA PRO A 179 -6.07 -9.12 -8.53
C PRO A 179 -6.05 -10.36 -9.46
N SER A 180 -5.52 -11.50 -9.00
CA SER A 180 -5.45 -12.77 -9.72
C SER A 180 -6.64 -13.72 -9.47
N GLU A 181 -7.61 -13.35 -8.62
CA GLU A 181 -8.83 -14.13 -8.39
C GLU A 181 -9.76 -14.07 -9.62
N SER A 182 -9.53 -14.97 -10.58
CA SER A 182 -10.42 -15.20 -11.73
C SER A 182 -11.73 -15.93 -11.38
N ARG A 183 -12.10 -16.03 -10.10
CA ARG A 183 -13.33 -16.68 -9.65
C ARG A 183 -14.45 -15.67 -9.38
N VAL A 184 -14.71 -14.80 -10.34
CA VAL A 184 -15.97 -14.02 -10.36
C VAL A 184 -16.54 -14.03 -11.78
N LEU A 185 -16.92 -15.20 -12.28
CA LEU A 185 -17.98 -15.34 -13.28
C LEU A 185 -18.68 -16.70 -13.05
N PRO A 186 -19.96 -16.74 -12.63
CA PRO A 186 -20.76 -17.92 -12.91
C PRO A 186 -20.85 -18.03 -14.43
N ARG A 187 -20.36 -19.15 -14.99
CA ARG A 187 -20.57 -19.45 -16.41
C ARG A 187 -22.08 -19.57 -16.65
N PRO A 188 -22.60 -19.01 -17.76
CA PRO A 188 -24.00 -19.19 -18.16
C PRO A 188 -24.31 -20.66 -18.47
#